data_AF-A0A3N9MJQ3-F1
#
_entry.id   AF-A0A3N9MJQ3-F1
#
_cell.length_a   1.000
_cell.length_b   1.000
_cell.length_c   1.000
_cell.angle_alpha   90.00
_cell.angle_beta   90.00
_cell.angle_gamma   90.00
#
_symmetry.space_group_name_H-M   'P 1'
#
loop_
_entity.id
_entity.type
_entity.pdbx_description
1 polymer ?
#
loop_
_entity_poly.entity_id
_entity_poly.type
_entity_poly.pdbx_seq_one_letter_code
_entity_poly.pdbx_strand_id
1 'polypeptide(L)' 'MSRLVRIHEGREDETAIRGYIAPFTIQGDTDLMKIGYEAGFGSRNSLGFGMADVV' A
#
# COMPACT_ATOMS: atom_id res chain seq x y z
N MET A 1 -10.13 7.98 1.40
CA MET A 1 -9.80 8.55 2.73
C MET A 1 -8.29 8.51 2.94
N SER A 2 -7.64 9.62 3.30
CA SER A 2 -6.21 9.59 3.67
C SER A 2 -6.04 9.21 5.14
N ARG A 3 -4.96 8.49 5.48
CA ARG A 3 -4.63 8.07 6.85
C ARG A 3 -3.12 8.23 7.08
N LEU A 4 -2.73 8.72 8.25
CA LEU A 4 -1.35 8.69 8.70
C LEU A 4 -1.12 7.39 9.50
N VAL A 5 -0.10 6.64 9.13
CA VAL A 5 0.30 5.40 9.79
C VAL A 5 1.68 5.62 10.40
N ARG A 6 1.83 5.32 11.70
CA ARG A 6 3.11 5.39 12.41
C ARG A 6 3.70 3.98 12.49
N ILE A 7 4.92 3.84 12.00
CA ILE A 7 5.71 2.61 12.09
C ILE A 7 6.70 2.77 13.24
N HIS A 8 6.84 1.73 14.07
CA HIS A 8 7.66 1.75 15.28
C HIS A 8 7.24 2.85 16.27
N GLU A 9 5.93 2.99 16.50
CA GLU A 9 5.38 4.02 17.38
C GLU A 9 6.01 4.00 18.78
N GLY A 10 6.48 5.16 19.23
CA GLY A 10 7.14 5.34 20.53
C GLY A 10 8.62 4.94 20.60
N ARG A 11 9.24 4.56 19.48
CA ARG A 11 10.69 4.29 19.40
C ARG A 11 11.44 5.47 18.78
N GLU A 12 12.75 5.56 19.00
CA GLU A 12 13.59 6.60 18.38
C GLU A 12 13.60 6.55 16.85
N ASP A 13 13.41 5.36 16.27
CA ASP A 13 13.31 5.11 14.83
C ASP A 13 11.87 5.17 14.29
N GLU A 14 10.95 5.82 15.01
CA GLU A 14 9.57 6.00 14.53
C GLU A 14 9.54 6.74 13.19
N THR A 15 8.72 6.23 12.26
CA THR A 15 8.48 6.89 10.98
C THR A 15 6.98 7.00 10.70
N ALA A 16 6.53 8.19 10.28
CA ALA A 16 5.15 8.43 9.88
C ALA A 16 5.00 8.43 8.36
N ILE A 17 4.00 7.70 7.86
CA ILE A 17 3.72 7.54 6.42
C ILE A 17 2.27 7.89 6.16
N ARG A 18 2.03 8.76 5.19
CA ARG A 18 0.68 9.07 4.71
C ARG A 18 0.29 8.07 3.62
N GLY A 19 -0.82 7.38 3.83
CA GLY A 19 -1.45 6.47 2.86
C GLY A 19 -2.87 6.88 2.50
N TYR A 20 -3.43 6.26 1.47
CA TYR A 20 -4.81 6.45 1.02
C TYR A 20 -5.53 5.10 0.97
N ILE A 21 -6.75 5.07 1.51
CA ILE A 21 -7.71 3.97 1.33
C ILE A 21 -8.78 4.49 0.37
N ALA A 22 -8.76 4.01 -0.87
CA ALA A 22 -9.69 4.43 -1.91
C ALA A 22 -9.80 3.34 -2.98
N PRO A 23 -10.96 3.20 -3.64
CA PRO A 23 -11.06 2.41 -4.85
C PRO A 23 -10.23 3.06 -5.97
N PHE A 24 -9.72 2.24 -6.87
CA PHE A 24 -8.99 2.70 -8.06
C PHE A 24 -9.20 1.72 -9.22
N THR A 25 -9.02 2.21 -10.45
CA THR A 25 -9.02 1.38 -11.66
C THR A 25 -7.60 1.33 -12.21
N ILE A 26 -7.18 0.15 -12.68
CA ILE A 26 -5.88 -0.06 -13.31
C ILE A 26 -6.06 -0.55 -14.75
N GLN A 27 -5.20 -0.05 -15.63
CA GLN A 27 -5.05 -0.50 -17.00
C GLN A 27 -3.56 -0.60 -17.32
N GLY A 28 -3.12 -1.73 -17.85
CA GLY A 28 -1.70 -1.94 -18.15
C GLY A 28 -1.38 -3.39 -18.46
N ASP A 29 -0.09 -3.72 -18.38
CA ASP A 29 0.40 -5.08 -18.57
C ASP A 29 -0.19 -6.04 -17.52
N THR A 30 -0.74 -7.16 -18.00
CA THR A 30 -1.48 -8.09 -17.14
C THR A 30 -0.60 -8.77 -16.11
N ASP A 31 0.67 -9.04 -16.41
CA ASP A 31 1.57 -9.69 -15.47
C ASP A 31 2.02 -8.71 -14.37
N LEU A 32 2.22 -7.43 -14.71
CA LEU A 32 2.42 -6.39 -13.70
C LEU A 32 1.20 -6.18 -12.80
N MET A 33 -0.01 -6.27 -13.36
CA MET A 33 -1.25 -6.18 -12.58
C MET A 33 -1.38 -7.36 -11.59
N LYS A 34 -1.04 -8.58 -12.02
CA LYS A 34 -1.01 -9.76 -11.13
C LYS A 34 0.01 -9.59 -10.00
N ILE A 35 1.22 -9.12 -10.32
CA ILE A 35 2.26 -8.85 -9.31
C ILE A 35 1.73 -7.83 -8.29
N GLY A 36 1.10 -6.74 -8.74
CA GLY A 36 0.51 -5.75 -7.85
C GLY A 36 -0.63 -6.31 -6.99
N TYR A 37 -1.43 -7.23 -7.51
CA TYR A 37 -2.49 -7.90 -6.74
C TYR A 37 -1.92 -8.84 -5.66
N GLU A 38 -0.92 -9.65 -6.01
CA GLU A 38 -0.32 -10.64 -5.11
C GLU A 38 0.64 -10.02 -4.08
N ALA A 39 1.44 -9.03 -4.51
CA ALA A 39 2.51 -8.43 -3.69
C ALA A 39 2.15 -7.03 -3.18
N GLY A 40 1.02 -6.46 -3.60
CA GLY A 40 0.60 -5.09 -3.28
C GLY A 40 1.12 -4.06 -4.28
N PHE A 41 0.33 -2.99 -4.48
CA PHE A 41 0.66 -1.88 -5.38
C PHE A 41 1.52 -0.82 -4.69
N GLY A 42 2.43 -0.20 -5.46
CA GLY A 42 3.22 0.93 -4.99
C GLY A 42 4.47 0.51 -4.20
N SER A 43 4.56 0.89 -2.93
CA SER A 43 5.77 0.69 -2.12
C SER A 43 5.46 0.28 -0.69
N ARG A 44 6.48 -0.23 0.01
CA ARG A 44 6.41 -0.64 1.43
C ARG A 44 5.38 -1.76 1.68
N ASN A 45 5.22 -2.65 0.72
CA ASN A 45 4.22 -3.71 0.80
C ASN A 45 4.48 -4.70 1.93
N SER A 46 5.75 -5.02 2.19
CA SER A 46 6.17 -5.83 3.34
C SER A 46 5.87 -5.19 4.70
N LEU A 47 5.55 -3.89 4.74
CA LEU A 47 5.10 -3.16 5.93
C LEU A 47 3.56 -3.02 5.99
N GLY A 48 2.83 -3.73 5.11
CA GLY A 48 1.37 -3.78 5.10
C GLY A 48 0.68 -2.73 4.22
N PHE A 49 1.38 -2.10 3.27
CA PHE A 49 0.80 -1.11 2.35
C PHE A 49 0.48 -1.69 0.97
N GLY A 50 -0.46 -1.07 0.27
CA GLY A 50 -0.69 -1.35 -1.16
C GLY A 50 -1.52 -2.59 -1.48
N MET A 51 -1.92 -3.38 -0.47
CA MET A 51 -2.88 -4.47 -0.68
C MET A 51 -4.23 -3.91 -1.14
N ALA A 52 -4.79 -4.52 -2.16
CA ALA A 52 -6.08 -4.17 -2.72
C ALA A 52 -6.86 -5.46 -3.02
N ASP A 53 -8.18 -5.35 -3.09
CA ASP A 53 -9.05 -6.44 -3.51
C ASP A 53 -9.85 -6.03 -4.75
N VAL A 54 -10.34 -7.01 -5.48
CA VAL A 54 -11.26 -6.79 -6.60
C VAL A 54 -12.65 -6.54 -6.03
N VAL A 55 -13.29 -5.46 -6.48
CA VAL A 55 -14.63 -5.04 -6.06
C VAL A 55 -15.67 -5.37 -7.11
#